data_AF-A0A9D8BIW2-F1
#
_entry.id   AF-A0A9D8BIW2-F1
#
_cell.length_a   1.000
_cell.length_b   1.000
_cell.length_c   1.000
_cell.angle_alpha   90.00
_cell.angle_beta   90.00
_cell.angle_gamma   90.00
#
_symmetry.space_group_name_H-M   'P 1'
#
loop_
_entity.id
_entity.type
_entity.pdbx_description
1 polymer ?
#
loop_
_entity_poly.entity_id
_entity_poly.type
_entity_poly.pdbx_seq_one_letter_code
_entity_poly.pdbx_strand_id
1 'polypeptide(L)'
;MSEFFTYIFWPNPPAPAYSSPKVMLALGVCLLMVVCSFAVSRWRKGLQNPVTRKLSASWSAALLWFGLIGLFLAVCRVEGIAFLSMRLFWAVWALALVAYVLLQWKVWRMRHYEIVPQVKNEDPRARYLPKKKH
;
A
#
# COMPACT_ATOMS: atom_id res chain seq x y z
N MET A 1 -18.00 26.72 -10.68
CA MET A 1 -17.28 25.50 -11.11
C MET A 1 -15.89 25.80 -11.67
N SER A 2 -15.72 26.84 -12.49
CA SER A 2 -14.40 27.26 -13.01
C SER A 2 -13.32 27.45 -11.94
N GLU A 3 -13.64 28.13 -10.84
CA GLU A 3 -12.76 28.39 -9.68
C GLU A 3 -12.11 27.11 -9.11
N PHE A 4 -12.86 26.01 -9.02
CA PHE A 4 -12.39 24.75 -8.45
C PHE A 4 -11.37 24.05 -9.36
N PHE A 5 -11.62 24.04 -10.68
CA PHE A 5 -10.69 23.52 -11.66
C PHE A 5 -9.41 24.38 -11.69
N THR A 6 -9.55 25.71 -11.68
CA THR A 6 -8.40 26.61 -11.60
C THR A 6 -7.57 26.35 -10.34
N TYR A 7 -8.20 26.12 -9.19
CA TYR A 7 -7.51 25.85 -7.94
C TYR A 7 -6.71 24.53 -7.92
N ILE A 8 -7.24 23.48 -8.54
CA ILE A 8 -6.63 22.14 -8.58
C ILE A 8 -5.52 22.05 -9.62
N PHE A 9 -5.76 22.61 -10.80
CA PHE A 9 -4.85 22.56 -11.95
C PHE A 9 -3.84 23.72 -11.96
N TRP A 10 -3.81 24.55 -10.92
CA TRP A 10 -2.85 25.66 -10.83
C TRP A 10 -1.41 25.13 -10.79
N PRO A 11 -0.57 25.42 -11.80
CA PRO A 11 0.73 24.79 -12.00
C PRO A 11 1.83 25.32 -11.08
N ASN A 12 1.60 26.37 -10.29
CA ASN A 12 2.62 26.84 -9.35
C ASN A 12 1.98 27.52 -8.13
N PRO A 13 1.39 26.76 -7.19
CA PRO A 13 0.90 27.34 -5.96
C PRO A 13 2.12 27.75 -5.09
N PRO A 14 2.05 28.85 -4.31
CA PRO A 14 3.18 29.37 -3.56
C PRO A 14 3.90 28.27 -2.75
N ALA A 15 5.22 28.18 -2.87
CA ALA A 15 6.02 27.17 -2.18
C ALA A 15 5.96 27.43 -0.66
N PRO A 16 5.40 26.50 0.13
CA PRO A 16 5.36 26.66 1.58
C PRO A 16 6.75 26.37 2.18
N ALA A 17 7.17 27.16 3.15
CA ALA A 17 8.38 26.88 3.92
C ALA A 17 8.28 25.56 4.71
N TYR A 18 9.42 24.93 5.01
CA TYR A 18 9.52 23.74 5.87
C TYR A 18 8.92 23.95 7.26
N SER A 19 8.88 25.19 7.75
CA SER A 19 8.26 25.57 9.03
C SER A 19 6.73 25.48 9.01
N SER A 20 6.12 25.31 7.84
CA SER A 20 4.66 25.23 7.75
C SER A 20 4.16 23.90 8.33
N PRO A 21 3.14 23.94 9.21
CA PRO A 21 2.65 22.73 9.89
C PRO A 21 2.09 21.70 8.92
N LYS A 22 1.57 22.13 7.76
CA LYS A 22 1.03 21.25 6.72
C LYS A 22 2.13 20.39 6.08
N VAL A 23 3.30 20.97 5.81
CA VAL A 23 4.45 20.24 5.23
C VAL A 23 5.04 19.30 6.27
N MET A 24 5.20 19.75 7.51
CA MET A 24 5.69 18.89 8.60
C MET A 24 4.77 17.68 8.82
N LEU A 25 3.44 17.88 8.81
CA LEU A 25 2.48 16.78 8.91
C LEU A 25 2.60 15.82 7.74
N ALA A 26 2.68 16.32 6.50
CA ALA A 26 2.82 15.47 5.31
C ALA A 26 4.11 14.63 5.35
N LEU A 27 5.24 15.25 5.72
CA LEU A 27 6.52 14.56 5.90
C LEU A 27 6.45 13.52 7.03
N GLY A 28 5.84 13.88 8.16
CA GLY A 28 5.64 12.98 9.29
C GLY A 28 4.82 11.74 8.92
N VAL A 29 3.72 11.93 8.17
CA VAL A 29 2.88 10.82 7.67
C VAL A 29 3.67 9.93 6.71
N CYS A 30 4.43 10.51 5.77
CA CYS A 30 5.24 9.74 4.83
C CYS A 30 6.32 8.92 5.55
N LEU A 31 7.01 9.54 6.51
CA LEU A 31 8.04 8.87 7.32
C LEU A 31 7.44 7.75 8.17
N LEU A 32 6.27 7.98 8.77
CA LEU A 32 5.53 6.97 9.50
C LEU A 32 5.14 5.79 8.60
N MET A 33 4.69 6.03 7.37
CA MET A 33 4.40 4.96 6.41
C MET A 33 5.64 4.11 6.07
N VAL A 34 6.81 4.75 5.92
CA VAL A 34 8.08 4.05 5.70
C VAL A 34 8.44 3.18 6.92
N VAL A 35 8.34 3.72 8.14
CA VAL A 35 8.59 2.95 9.37
C VAL A 35 7.59 1.79 9.51
N CYS A 36 6.32 2.03 9.22
CA CYS A 36 5.28 1.00 9.22
C CYS A 36 5.57 -0.10 8.20
N SER A 37 6.17 0.19 7.05
CA SER A 37 6.59 -0.84 6.08
C SER A 37 7.55 -1.85 6.72
N PHE A 38 8.55 -1.38 7.47
CA PHE A 38 9.49 -2.24 8.18
C PHE A 38 8.83 -3.00 9.32
N ALA A 39 7.96 -2.34 10.09
CA ALA A 39 7.21 -2.96 11.17
C ALA A 39 6.32 -4.11 10.66
N VAL A 40 5.58 -3.89 9.56
CA VAL A 40 4.74 -4.91 8.91
C VAL A 40 5.60 -6.06 8.38
N SER A 41 6.75 -5.76 7.77
CA SER A 41 7.68 -6.80 7.30
C SER A 41 8.19 -7.67 8.45
N ARG A 42 8.48 -7.07 9.61
CA ARG A 42 8.93 -7.80 10.80
C ARG A 42 7.81 -8.59 11.47
N TRP A 43 6.63 -8.00 11.62
CA TRP A 43 5.44 -8.68 12.13
C TRP A 43 5.07 -9.91 11.29
N ARG A 44 5.16 -9.80 9.96
CA ARG A 44 4.91 -10.92 9.03
C ARG A 44 5.80 -12.13 9.28
N LYS A 45 7.05 -11.94 9.73
CA LYS A 45 7.96 -13.06 10.02
C LYS A 45 7.47 -13.92 11.19
N GLY A 46 6.63 -13.39 12.08
CA GLY A 46 6.02 -14.12 13.18
C GLY A 46 4.69 -14.82 12.85
N LEU A 47 4.13 -14.62 11.64
CA LEU A 47 2.86 -15.22 11.25
C LEU A 47 3.05 -16.69 10.87
N GLN A 48 2.38 -17.60 11.59
CA GLN A 48 2.38 -19.04 11.30
C GLN A 48 1.39 -19.43 10.19
N ASN A 49 0.33 -18.63 9.97
CA ASN A 49 -0.68 -18.92 8.95
C ASN A 49 -0.16 -18.54 7.53
N PRO A 50 -0.05 -19.51 6.60
CA PRO A 50 0.52 -19.28 5.28
C PRO A 50 -0.35 -18.36 4.40
N VAL A 51 -1.67 -18.32 4.63
CA VAL A 51 -2.61 -17.49 3.85
C VAL A 51 -2.41 -16.01 4.18
N THR A 52 -2.38 -15.65 5.47
CA THR A 52 -2.16 -14.27 5.91
C THR A 52 -0.74 -13.80 5.61
N ARG A 53 0.26 -14.70 5.65
CA ARG A 53 1.64 -14.39 5.26
C ARG A 53 1.78 -14.06 3.77
N LYS A 54 1.05 -14.74 2.89
CA LYS A 54 1.00 -14.42 1.45
C LYS A 54 0.24 -13.12 1.18
N LEU A 55 -0.86 -12.89 1.89
CA LEU A 55 -1.68 -11.68 1.68
C LEU A 55 -0.96 -10.40 2.11
N SER A 56 -0.31 -10.43 3.27
CA SER A 56 0.46 -9.31 3.80
C SER A 56 1.80 -9.07 3.06
N ALA A 57 2.18 -9.93 2.11
CA ALA A 57 3.47 -9.82 1.44
C ALA A 57 3.58 -8.59 0.54
N SER A 58 2.47 -8.15 -0.05
CA SER A 58 2.42 -6.94 -0.89
C SER A 58 2.32 -5.65 -0.07
N TRP A 59 1.95 -5.74 1.20
CA TRP A 59 1.65 -4.56 2.04
C TRP A 59 2.92 -3.79 2.39
N SER A 60 4.01 -4.49 2.75
CA SER A 60 5.27 -3.81 3.08
C SER A 60 5.84 -3.07 1.86
N ALA A 61 5.83 -3.70 0.69
CA ALA A 61 6.31 -3.08 -0.54
C ALA A 61 5.42 -1.88 -0.95
N ALA A 62 4.10 -2.02 -0.89
CA ALA A 62 3.18 -0.94 -1.20
C ALA A 62 3.34 0.26 -0.24
N LEU A 63 3.39 0.02 1.08
CA LEU A 63 3.63 1.08 2.08
C LEU A 63 4.94 1.83 1.84
N LEU A 64 6.01 1.11 1.47
CA LEU A 64 7.30 1.72 1.14
C LEU A 64 7.15 2.62 -0.09
N TRP A 65 6.58 2.12 -1.19
CA TRP A 65 6.38 2.91 -2.40
C TRP A 65 5.48 4.11 -2.19
N PHE A 66 4.35 3.97 -1.48
CA PHE A 66 3.48 5.09 -1.17
C PHE A 66 4.18 6.13 -0.29
N GLY A 67 4.95 5.70 0.72
CA GLY A 67 5.75 6.60 1.55
C GLY A 67 6.83 7.32 0.77
N LEU A 68 7.51 6.63 -0.16
CA LEU A 68 8.60 7.19 -0.96
C LEU A 68 8.08 8.18 -2.02
N ILE A 69 6.96 7.85 -2.69
CA ILE A 69 6.26 8.77 -3.60
C ILE A 69 5.72 9.99 -2.84
N GLY A 70 5.15 9.78 -1.64
CA GLY A 70 4.66 10.86 -0.80
C GLY A 70 5.78 11.80 -0.32
N LEU A 71 6.93 11.25 0.08
CA LEU A 71 8.12 12.01 0.44
C LEU A 71 8.63 12.83 -0.75
N PHE A 72 8.71 12.20 -1.93
CA PHE A 72 9.13 12.86 -3.15
C PHE A 72 8.19 14.03 -3.51
N LEU A 73 6.87 13.82 -3.47
CA LEU A 73 5.87 14.89 -3.69
C LEU A 73 5.97 16.00 -2.64
N ALA A 74 6.26 15.68 -1.38
CA ALA A 74 6.46 16.68 -0.33
C ALA A 74 7.71 17.53 -0.57
N VAL A 75 8.83 16.92 -0.95
CA VAL A 75 10.06 17.64 -1.28
C VAL A 75 9.84 18.55 -2.50
N CYS A 76 9.28 18.02 -3.59
CA CYS A 76 9.00 18.82 -4.79
C CYS A 76 8.04 19.98 -4.53
N ARG A 77 7.12 19.82 -3.55
CA ARG A 77 6.21 20.89 -3.12
C ARG A 77 6.94 22.01 -2.40
N VAL A 78 7.92 21.69 -1.57
CA VAL A 78 8.71 22.68 -0.83
C VAL A 78 9.71 23.38 -1.73
N GLU A 79 10.35 22.64 -2.64
CA GLU A 79 11.27 23.18 -3.66
C GLU A 79 10.54 24.00 -4.74
N GLY A 80 9.20 24.03 -4.74
CA GLY A 80 8.43 24.85 -5.66
C GLY A 80 8.57 24.44 -7.13
N ILE A 81 8.85 23.15 -7.41
CA ILE A 81 8.99 22.65 -8.78
C ILE A 81 7.61 22.73 -9.43
N ALA A 82 7.40 23.72 -10.31
CA ALA A 82 6.11 24.12 -10.86
C ALA A 82 5.18 22.91 -11.12
N PHE A 83 5.48 22.11 -12.15
CA PHE A 83 4.59 21.03 -12.59
C PHE A 83 4.40 19.90 -11.57
N LEU A 84 5.41 19.58 -10.75
CA LEU A 84 5.30 18.49 -9.76
C LEU A 84 4.63 18.92 -8.45
N SER A 85 4.56 20.23 -8.20
CA SER A 85 4.00 20.80 -6.98
C SER A 85 2.47 20.94 -7.00
N MET A 86 1.82 20.52 -8.10
CA MET A 86 0.37 20.62 -8.27
C MET A 86 -0.39 19.87 -7.18
N ARG A 87 -1.49 20.48 -6.71
CA ARG A 87 -2.40 19.86 -5.73
C ARG A 87 -3.05 18.59 -6.25
N LEU A 88 -3.21 18.47 -7.57
CA LEU A 88 -3.73 17.29 -8.23
C LEU A 88 -2.94 16.02 -7.87
N PHE A 89 -1.61 16.07 -7.83
CA PHE A 89 -0.81 14.87 -7.52
C PHE A 89 -1.06 14.36 -6.10
N TRP A 90 -1.28 15.24 -5.14
CA TRP A 90 -1.68 14.86 -3.79
C TRP A 90 -3.07 14.22 -3.76
N ALA A 91 -4.01 14.72 -4.56
CA ALA A 91 -5.34 14.12 -4.70
C ALA A 91 -5.28 12.74 -5.37
N VAL A 92 -4.51 12.59 -6.46
CA VAL A 92 -4.30 11.30 -7.13
C VAL A 92 -3.61 10.30 -6.21
N TRP A 93 -2.59 10.74 -5.48
CA TRP A 93 -1.89 9.89 -4.50
C TRP A 93 -2.83 9.43 -3.39
N ALA A 94 -3.64 10.34 -2.81
CA ALA A 94 -4.61 10.00 -1.78
C ALA A 94 -5.69 9.05 -2.31
N LEU A 95 -6.19 9.28 -3.52
CA LEU A 95 -7.16 8.40 -4.20
C LEU A 95 -6.58 7.00 -4.42
N ALA A 96 -5.33 6.91 -4.89
CA ALA A 96 -4.63 5.64 -5.09
C ALA A 96 -4.44 4.87 -3.78
N LEU A 97 -4.11 5.56 -2.69
CA LEU A 97 -3.99 4.97 -1.35
C LEU A 97 -5.34 4.42 -0.88
N VAL A 98 -6.42 5.20 -1.00
CA VAL A 98 -7.78 4.76 -0.63
C VAL A 98 -8.21 3.54 -1.47
N ALA A 99 -8.00 3.60 -2.79
CA ALA A 99 -8.31 2.48 -3.68
C ALA A 99 -7.53 1.21 -3.30
N TYR A 100 -6.24 1.34 -2.96
CA TYR A 100 -5.43 0.22 -2.49
C TYR A 100 -6.00 -0.40 -1.21
N VAL A 101 -6.36 0.41 -0.21
CA VAL A 101 -6.95 -0.07 1.05
C VAL A 101 -8.28 -0.81 0.80
N LEU A 102 -9.15 -0.26 -0.05
CA LEU A 102 -10.43 -0.89 -0.40
C LEU A 102 -10.24 -2.22 -1.14
N LEU A 103 -9.28 -2.31 -2.07
CA LEU A 103 -8.96 -3.55 -2.76
C LEU A 103 -8.39 -4.59 -1.78
N GLN A 104 -7.47 -4.19 -0.90
CA GLN A 104 -6.93 -5.10 0.12
C GLN A 104 -8.03 -5.60 1.06
N TRP A 105 -8.96 -4.74 1.47
CA TRP A 105 -10.10 -5.15 2.28
C TRP A 105 -11.02 -6.15 1.56
N LYS A 106 -11.34 -5.90 0.28
CA LYS A 106 -12.13 -6.84 -0.52
C LYS A 106 -11.40 -8.19 -0.67
N VAL A 107 -10.11 -8.19 -0.99
CA VAL A 107 -9.30 -9.40 -1.12
C VAL A 107 -9.19 -10.15 0.20
N TRP A 108 -9.03 -9.43 1.32
CA TRP A 108 -9.03 -10.01 2.66
C TRP A 108 -10.35 -10.71 2.94
N ARG A 109 -11.50 -10.06 2.69
CA ARG A 109 -12.80 -10.73 2.85
C ARG A 109 -12.90 -11.97 1.98
N MET A 110 -12.63 -11.89 0.67
CA MET A 110 -12.80 -13.04 -0.22
C MET A 110 -11.92 -14.23 0.17
N ARG A 111 -10.64 -14.02 0.49
CA ARG A 111 -9.68 -15.12 0.71
C ARG A 111 -9.62 -15.65 2.14
N HIS A 112 -10.11 -14.90 3.13
CA HIS A 112 -10.12 -15.39 4.51
C HIS A 112 -11.29 -16.35 4.79
N TYR A 113 -12.39 -16.26 4.02
CA TYR A 113 -13.55 -17.14 4.16
C TYR A 113 -13.43 -18.45 3.35
N GLU A 114 -12.43 -18.59 2.47
CA GLU A 114 -12.29 -19.75 1.56
C GLU A 114 -11.35 -20.84 2.11
N ILE A 115 -11.35 -21.05 3.44
CA ILE A 115 -10.67 -22.20 4.05
C ILE A 115 -11.73 -23.22 4.47
N VAL A 116 -12.39 -23.82 3.47
CA VAL A 116 -12.95 -25.16 3.68
C VAL A 116 -11.74 -26.09 3.70
N PRO A 117 -11.45 -26.81 4.80
CA PRO A 117 -10.35 -27.76 4.81
C PRO A 117 -10.57 -28.72 3.65
N GLN A 118 -9.70 -28.67 2.64
CA GLN A 118 -9.61 -29.72 1.66
C GLN A 118 -9.11 -30.94 2.42
N VAL A 119 -10.06 -31.71 2.97
CA VAL A 119 -9.78 -33.04 3.51
C VAL A 119 -9.14 -33.78 2.34
N LYS A 120 -7.84 -34.02 2.46
CA LYS A 120 -7.10 -34.85 1.52
C LYS A 120 -7.79 -36.20 1.61
N ASN A 121 -8.63 -36.51 0.63
CA ASN A 121 -9.33 -37.79 0.57
C ASN A 121 -8.26 -38.81 0.25
N GLU A 122 -7.56 -39.29 1.28
CA GLU A 122 -6.60 -40.35 1.17
C GLU A 122 -7.40 -41.61 0.87
N ASP A 123 -7.57 -41.88 -0.42
CA ASP A 123 -8.18 -43.10 -0.90
C ASP A 123 -7.39 -44.27 -0.29
N PRO A 124 -7.98 -45.10 0.59
CA PRO A 124 -7.27 -46.17 1.26
C PRO A 124 -6.65 -47.17 0.27
N ARG A 125 -7.14 -47.22 -0.98
CA ARG A 125 -6.54 -47.98 -2.08
C ARG A 125 -5.15 -47.51 -2.49
N ALA A 126 -4.82 -46.24 -2.32
CA ALA A 126 -3.50 -45.70 -2.66
C ALA A 126 -2.36 -46.31 -1.82
N ARG A 127 -2.68 -46.91 -0.66
CA ARG A 127 -1.73 -47.63 0.18
C ARG A 127 -1.32 -48.99 -0.40
N TYR A 128 -2.18 -49.58 -1.23
CA TYR A 128 -2.01 -50.94 -1.77
C TYR A 128 -1.61 -50.96 -3.25
N LEU A 129 -1.65 -49.81 -3.94
CA LEU A 129 -1.21 -49.72 -5.33
C LEU A 129 0.31 -49.59 -5.42
N PRO A 130 0.99 -50.43 -6.22
CA PRO A 130 2.43 -50.31 -6.41
C PRO A 130 2.75 -48.95 -7.02
N LYS A 131 3.54 -48.15 -6.32
CA LYS A 131 4.03 -46.86 -6.82
C LYS A 131 4.89 -47.13 -8.05
N LYS A 132 4.50 -46.59 -9.22
CA LYS A 132 5.34 -46.62 -10.43
C LYS A 132 6.71 -46.03 -10.06
N LYS A 133 7.77 -46.83 -10.20
CA LYS A 133 9.15 -46.36 -10.14
C LYS A 133 9.37 -45.46 -11.37
N HIS A 134 9.72 -44.21 -11.12
CA HIS A 134 10.11 -43.26 -12.14
C HIS A 134 11.63 -43.23 -12.26
#